data_AF-A0A948VNI7-F1
#
_entry.id   AF-A0A948VNI7-F1
#
_cell.length_a   1.000
_cell.length_b   1.000
_cell.length_c   1.000
_cell.angle_alpha   90.00
_cell.angle_beta   90.00
_cell.angle_gamma   90.00
#
_symmetry.space_group_name_H-M   'P 1'
#
loop_
_entity.id
_entity.type
_entity.pdbx_description
1 polymer ?
#
loop_
_entity_poly.entity_id
_entity_poly.type
_entity_poly.pdbx_seq_one_letter_code
_entity_poly.pdbx_strand_id
1 'polypeptide(L)'
;MFSKLPHALAWLALTAVIYLLQVIPFTGIFLMILAAPFWSIITVNAGFFFLALEALARPQHRMWLLAPALYLIGYVFYANQSHQEFARLDAEFREFNAGKSVAFDPRANDLVIAKKADGLGGAALTFVRDYDLEVAYVANANYATAGHIATRIGLKSICDGIRKNPDARAARIYGHGLHIDGKISKTHCSYSGPEDPRRPAVRISIEQAKSESWLLPATIHTLTIKDPYGRVTELKTGQAAPLPWIPMPVMGCALNSGAPSWDCFQGFFRLRQQGLGATGTYGAGNIQVLADAMGLQKTNTTKRAAAPAVDLPRPLQENIVKRADLSLENLKTIIADPTARLTYHDIKGLHESPERWAPLIPGMIDALGRAFDIGAKARERAGMLQDLFNRLPAADYRPVGEKILSALSARPDLKNEFVRPATLERLAELGLPALPLLEHRLFANRVRLDSGAVLGLCKIGTPASRLAGRIADAVLATQGNVGRDMAFVVYITLLRFGRVHLAEVLRSGKELETDTIAARVARKITPASSPDVCVSRGRWHKLLRKTGI
;
A
#
# COMPACT_ATOMS: atom_id res chain seq x y z
N MET A 1 61.27 -8.41 8.65
CA MET A 1 60.68 -8.93 7.38
C MET A 1 59.56 -8.03 6.83
N PHE A 2 58.77 -7.34 7.67
CA PHE A 2 57.66 -6.47 7.24
C PHE A 2 58.05 -5.10 6.64
N SER A 3 59.29 -4.63 6.80
CA SER A 3 59.74 -3.33 6.25
C SER A 3 59.91 -3.31 4.71
N LYS A 4 59.64 -4.43 4.03
CA LYS A 4 59.74 -4.56 2.57
C LYS A 4 58.38 -4.60 1.84
N LEU A 5 57.27 -4.44 2.56
CA LEU A 5 55.94 -4.43 1.94
C LEU A 5 55.56 -3.02 1.46
N PRO A 6 54.91 -2.88 0.29
CA PRO A 6 54.36 -1.61 -0.17
C PRO A 6 53.33 -1.05 0.80
N HIS A 7 53.38 0.25 1.07
CA HIS A 7 52.43 0.94 1.95
C HIS A 7 51.01 0.92 1.36
N ALA A 8 50.89 0.86 0.03
CA ALA A 8 49.62 0.77 -0.67
C ALA A 8 48.76 -0.44 -0.24
N LEU A 9 49.36 -1.50 0.31
CA LEU A 9 48.63 -2.67 0.82
C LEU A 9 47.71 -2.33 2.00
N ALA A 10 47.94 -1.21 2.70
CA ALA A 10 47.08 -0.74 3.77
C ALA A 10 45.64 -0.49 3.30
N TRP A 11 45.44 -0.03 2.05
CA TRP A 11 44.10 0.18 1.47
C TRP A 11 43.35 -1.14 1.25
N LEU A 12 44.05 -2.18 0.79
CA LEU A 12 43.47 -3.51 0.60
C LEU A 12 43.17 -4.16 1.96
N ALA A 13 44.08 -4.00 2.93
CA ALA A 13 43.87 -4.46 4.30
C ALA A 13 42.66 -3.78 4.96
N LEU A 14 42.50 -2.46 4.79
CA LEU A 14 41.33 -1.71 5.27
C LEU A 14 40.03 -2.30 4.70
N THR A 15 40.01 -2.62 3.40
CA THR A 15 38.85 -3.24 2.76
C THR A 15 38.51 -4.60 3.37
N ALA A 16 39.53 -5.44 3.60
CA ALA A 16 39.36 -6.75 4.21
C ALA A 16 38.84 -6.65 5.66
N VAL A 17 39.38 -5.72 6.45
CA VAL A 17 38.90 -5.46 7.83
C VAL A 17 37.45 -5.01 7.84
N ILE A 18 37.08 -4.07 6.97
CA ILE A 18 35.68 -3.59 6.86
C ILE A 18 34.75 -4.73 6.46
N TYR A 19 35.15 -5.58 5.51
CA TYR A 19 34.36 -6.74 5.11
C TYR A 19 34.16 -7.72 6.26
N LEU A 20 35.23 -8.06 7.00
CA LEU A 20 35.14 -8.93 8.17
C LEU A 20 34.24 -8.36 9.27
N LEU A 21 34.28 -7.04 9.51
CA LEU A 21 33.36 -6.38 10.42
C LEU A 21 31.91 -6.44 9.92
N GLN A 22 31.66 -6.48 8.61
CA GLN A 22 30.31 -6.64 8.08
C GLN A 22 29.76 -8.06 8.20
N VAL A 23 30.61 -9.09 8.31
CA VAL A 23 30.15 -10.48 8.50
C VAL A 23 29.36 -10.62 9.80
N ILE A 24 29.68 -9.82 10.83
CA ILE A 24 28.95 -9.79 12.09
C ILE A 24 27.73 -8.87 11.93
N PRO A 25 26.47 -9.35 12.06
CA PRO A 25 25.27 -8.57 11.75
C PRO A 25 25.16 -7.25 12.55
N PHE A 26 25.59 -7.26 13.81
CA PHE A 26 25.51 -6.07 14.68
C PHE A 26 26.32 -4.90 14.12
N THR A 27 27.61 -5.12 13.82
CA THR A 27 28.48 -4.11 13.18
C THR A 27 28.12 -3.88 11.71
N GLY A 28 27.69 -4.93 11.03
CA GLY A 28 27.28 -4.90 9.63
C GLY A 28 26.12 -3.95 9.36
N ILE A 29 25.11 -3.87 10.23
CA ILE A 29 23.99 -2.93 10.06
C ILE A 29 24.47 -1.47 10.11
N PHE A 30 25.32 -1.11 11.06
CA PHE A 30 25.87 0.26 11.13
C PHE A 30 26.74 0.58 9.92
N LEU A 31 27.55 -0.38 9.47
CA LEU A 31 28.38 -0.23 8.28
C LEU A 31 27.55 -0.14 6.98
N MET A 32 26.45 -0.88 6.89
CA MET A 32 25.50 -0.79 5.78
C MET A 32 24.85 0.61 5.72
N ILE A 33 24.49 1.20 6.86
CA ILE A 33 23.99 2.59 6.94
C ILE A 33 25.04 3.59 6.42
N LEU A 34 26.33 3.33 6.65
CA LEU A 34 27.45 4.13 6.14
C LEU A 34 27.85 3.79 4.69
N ALA A 35 27.07 2.96 4.00
CA ALA A 35 27.36 2.48 2.64
C ALA A 35 28.74 1.80 2.53
N ALA A 36 29.21 1.16 3.60
CA ALA A 36 30.50 0.47 3.65
C ALA A 36 30.72 -0.57 2.55
N PRO A 37 29.71 -1.32 2.05
CA PRO A 37 29.90 -2.19 0.89
C PRO A 37 30.47 -1.47 -0.35
N PHE A 38 30.16 -0.18 -0.53
CA PHE A 38 30.65 0.62 -1.65
C PHE A 38 32.04 1.21 -1.42
N TRP A 39 32.56 1.19 -0.17
CA TRP A 39 33.90 1.71 0.11
C TRP A 39 34.98 0.92 -0.62
N SER A 40 34.75 -0.39 -0.88
CA SER A 40 35.65 -1.22 -1.68
C SER A 40 35.88 -0.68 -3.10
N ILE A 41 34.93 0.06 -3.67
CA ILE A 41 35.13 0.73 -4.97
C ILE A 41 36.30 1.72 -4.87
N ILE A 42 36.37 2.48 -3.78
CA ILE A 42 37.41 3.50 -3.59
C ILE A 42 38.70 2.82 -3.11
N THR A 43 38.63 2.02 -2.05
CA THR A 43 39.83 1.48 -1.39
C THR A 43 40.58 0.47 -2.24
N VAL A 44 39.89 -0.39 -3.01
CA VAL A 44 40.57 -1.36 -3.89
C VAL A 44 41.24 -0.64 -5.07
N ASN A 45 40.52 0.26 -5.75
CA ASN A 45 41.09 1.00 -6.88
C ASN A 45 42.22 1.94 -6.43
N ALA A 46 42.07 2.63 -5.29
CA ALA A 46 43.14 3.43 -4.69
C ALA A 46 44.35 2.56 -4.31
N GLY A 47 44.12 1.39 -3.70
CA GLY A 47 45.17 0.44 -3.35
C GLY A 47 46.00 0.02 -4.56
N PHE A 48 45.35 -0.37 -5.66
CA PHE A 48 46.07 -0.73 -6.89
C PHE A 48 46.77 0.45 -7.57
N PHE A 49 46.15 1.63 -7.56
CA PHE A 49 46.75 2.84 -8.12
C PHE A 49 48.02 3.24 -7.35
N PHE A 50 47.96 3.32 -6.02
CA PHE A 50 49.11 3.65 -5.19
C PHE A 50 50.18 2.56 -5.24
N LEU A 51 49.79 1.28 -5.35
CA LEU A 51 50.73 0.18 -5.51
C LEU A 51 51.55 0.31 -6.80
N ALA A 52 50.89 0.71 -7.90
CA ALA A 52 51.58 0.98 -9.16
C ALA A 52 52.57 2.15 -9.04
N LEU A 53 52.15 3.26 -8.41
CA LEU A 53 53.03 4.42 -8.20
C LEU A 53 54.24 4.08 -7.32
N GLU A 54 54.05 3.34 -6.22
CA GLU A 54 55.13 2.92 -5.33
C GLU A 54 56.10 1.96 -6.03
N ALA A 55 55.59 1.04 -6.85
CA ALA A 55 56.39 0.10 -7.62
C ALA A 55 57.19 0.76 -8.75
N LEU A 56 56.69 1.85 -9.33
CA LEU A 56 57.43 2.68 -10.29
C LEU A 56 58.52 3.52 -9.61
N ALA A 57 58.23 4.07 -8.43
CA ALA A 57 59.17 4.93 -7.70
C ALA A 57 60.34 4.17 -7.05
N ARG A 58 60.18 2.86 -6.78
CA ARG A 58 61.13 2.06 -6.01
C ARG A 58 61.51 0.77 -6.76
N PRO A 59 62.77 0.63 -7.24
CA PRO A 59 63.20 -0.53 -8.03
C PRO A 59 62.92 -1.89 -7.37
N GLN A 60 63.06 -1.97 -6.04
CA GLN A 60 62.81 -3.19 -5.26
C GLN A 60 61.35 -3.66 -5.28
N HIS A 61 60.40 -2.83 -5.71
CA HIS A 61 58.97 -3.16 -5.73
C HIS A 61 58.43 -3.36 -7.15
N ARG A 62 59.24 -3.32 -8.21
CA ARG A 62 58.76 -3.41 -9.61
C ARG A 62 57.89 -4.64 -9.90
N MET A 63 58.15 -5.78 -9.26
CA MET A 63 57.32 -6.99 -9.41
C MET A 63 55.87 -6.78 -8.95
N TRP A 64 55.62 -5.82 -8.04
CA TRP A 64 54.27 -5.48 -7.60
C TRP A 64 53.43 -4.78 -8.68
N LEU A 65 54.01 -4.33 -9.81
CA LEU A 65 53.25 -3.84 -10.97
C LEU A 65 52.40 -4.94 -11.63
N LEU A 66 52.75 -6.21 -11.44
CA LEU A 66 51.97 -7.32 -11.97
C LEU A 66 50.54 -7.34 -11.41
N ALA A 67 50.37 -7.04 -10.12
CA ALA A 67 49.06 -7.07 -9.47
C ALA A 67 48.05 -6.03 -10.04
N PRO A 68 48.35 -4.72 -10.11
CA PRO A 68 47.46 -3.75 -10.74
C PRO A 68 47.31 -3.98 -12.24
N ALA A 69 48.35 -4.44 -12.94
CA ALA A 69 48.25 -4.77 -14.36
C ALA A 69 47.25 -5.92 -14.60
N LEU A 70 47.37 -7.03 -13.86
CA LEU A 70 46.46 -8.17 -13.96
C LEU A 70 45.03 -7.78 -13.57
N TYR A 71 44.85 -6.97 -12.52
CA TYR A 71 43.54 -6.48 -12.10
C TYR A 71 42.86 -5.64 -13.18
N LEU A 72 43.55 -4.63 -13.72
CA LEU A 72 42.98 -3.72 -14.71
C LEU A 72 42.79 -4.39 -16.08
N ILE A 73 43.80 -5.12 -16.57
CA ILE A 73 43.72 -5.80 -17.88
C ILE A 73 42.66 -6.90 -17.83
N GLY A 74 42.67 -7.72 -16.77
CA GLY A 74 41.68 -8.77 -16.59
C GLY A 74 40.26 -8.20 -16.51
N TYR A 75 40.07 -7.11 -15.75
CA TYR A 75 38.78 -6.45 -15.67
C TYR A 75 38.33 -5.88 -17.03
N VAL A 76 39.18 -5.14 -17.74
CA VAL A 76 38.86 -4.56 -19.05
C VAL A 76 38.52 -5.67 -20.05
N PHE A 77 39.22 -6.79 -20.01
CA PHE A 77 38.90 -7.96 -20.83
C PHE A 77 37.49 -8.49 -20.55
N TYR A 78 37.14 -8.72 -19.27
CA TYR A 78 35.79 -9.17 -18.91
C TYR A 78 34.70 -8.12 -19.20
N ALA A 79 35.01 -6.83 -19.02
CA ALA A 79 34.10 -5.76 -19.39
C ALA A 79 33.84 -5.78 -20.90
N ASN A 80 34.89 -5.86 -21.72
CA ASN A 80 34.77 -5.98 -23.16
C ASN A 80 33.93 -7.19 -23.58
N GLN A 81 34.20 -8.38 -23.02
CA GLN A 81 33.40 -9.57 -23.30
C GLN A 81 31.93 -9.39 -22.88
N SER A 82 31.67 -8.76 -21.72
CA SER A 82 30.31 -8.46 -21.26
C SER A 82 29.57 -7.51 -22.20
N HIS A 83 30.25 -6.52 -22.80
CA HIS A 83 29.66 -5.61 -23.79
C HIS A 83 29.46 -6.26 -25.15
N GLN A 84 30.37 -7.13 -25.60
CA GLN A 84 30.22 -7.92 -26.82
C GLN A 84 29.02 -8.87 -26.71
N GLU A 85 28.89 -9.57 -25.58
CA GLU A 85 27.76 -10.45 -25.30
C GLU A 85 26.44 -9.68 -25.25
N PHE A 86 26.44 -8.47 -24.67
CA PHE A 86 25.28 -7.59 -24.68
C PHE A 86 24.88 -7.19 -26.10
N ALA A 87 25.84 -6.72 -26.90
CA ALA A 87 25.59 -6.32 -28.29
C ALA A 87 25.07 -7.49 -29.14
N ARG A 88 25.61 -8.69 -28.92
CA ARG A 88 25.14 -9.92 -29.58
C ARG A 88 23.68 -10.23 -29.22
N LEU A 89 23.34 -10.26 -27.93
CA LEU A 89 21.97 -10.55 -27.48
C LEU A 89 20.98 -9.46 -27.92
N ASP A 90 21.38 -8.18 -27.90
CA ASP A 90 20.53 -7.09 -28.38
C ASP A 90 20.25 -7.24 -29.88
N ALA A 91 21.27 -7.55 -30.68
CA ALA A 91 21.13 -7.81 -32.12
C ALA A 91 20.24 -9.03 -32.38
N GLU A 92 20.44 -10.14 -31.68
CA GLU A 92 19.62 -11.35 -31.79
C GLU A 92 18.15 -11.05 -31.50
N PHE A 93 17.85 -10.26 -30.47
CA PHE A 93 16.46 -9.95 -30.11
C PHE A 93 15.82 -8.99 -31.12
N ARG A 94 16.57 -8.01 -31.63
CA ARG A 94 16.09 -7.14 -32.72
C ARG A 94 15.81 -7.93 -33.98
N GLU A 95 16.69 -8.84 -34.36
CA GLU A 95 16.52 -9.71 -35.51
C GLU A 95 15.31 -10.65 -35.31
N PHE A 96 15.17 -11.27 -34.13
CA PHE A 96 14.03 -12.11 -33.80
C PHE A 96 12.69 -11.36 -33.87
N ASN A 97 12.69 -10.06 -33.54
CA ASN A 97 11.50 -9.22 -33.62
C ASN A 97 11.28 -8.61 -35.01
N ALA A 98 12.29 -8.61 -35.89
CA ALA A 98 12.22 -7.99 -37.19
C ALA A 98 11.12 -8.66 -38.05
N GLY A 99 10.29 -7.82 -38.69
CA GLY A 99 9.18 -8.29 -39.55
C GLY A 99 7.98 -8.86 -38.80
N LYS A 100 8.03 -9.00 -37.47
CA LYS A 100 6.88 -9.44 -36.67
C LYS A 100 5.91 -8.30 -36.50
N SER A 101 4.68 -8.52 -36.95
CA SER A 101 3.58 -7.58 -36.77
C SER A 101 2.31 -8.32 -36.39
N VAL A 102 1.45 -7.63 -35.65
CA VAL A 102 0.12 -8.10 -35.26
C VAL A 102 -0.86 -7.07 -35.77
N ALA A 103 -1.86 -7.53 -36.53
CA ALA A 103 -2.96 -6.68 -36.96
C ALA A 103 -3.73 -6.19 -35.73
N PHE A 104 -3.50 -4.94 -35.33
CA PHE A 104 -4.16 -4.30 -34.21
C PHE A 104 -4.73 -2.96 -34.68
N ASP A 105 -6.05 -2.84 -34.60
CA ASP A 105 -6.75 -1.57 -34.80
C ASP A 105 -7.33 -1.12 -33.45
N PRO A 106 -6.91 0.03 -32.87
CA PRO A 106 -7.40 0.53 -31.60
C PRO A 106 -8.90 0.88 -31.60
N ARG A 107 -9.53 0.98 -32.78
CA ARG A 107 -10.97 1.19 -32.94
C ARG A 107 -11.76 -0.12 -33.02
N ALA A 108 -11.17 -1.18 -33.57
CA ALA A 108 -11.82 -2.48 -33.70
C ALA A 108 -11.46 -3.49 -32.60
N ASN A 109 -10.37 -3.27 -31.86
CA ASN A 109 -9.83 -4.22 -30.89
C ASN A 109 -9.61 -3.58 -29.52
N ASP A 110 -9.73 -4.39 -28.47
CA ASP A 110 -9.33 -4.02 -27.11
C ASP A 110 -7.97 -4.65 -26.76
N LEU A 111 -7.17 -3.93 -25.97
CA LEU A 111 -5.87 -4.42 -25.49
C LEU A 111 -5.99 -4.97 -24.07
N VAL A 112 -5.64 -6.23 -23.85
CA VAL A 112 -5.71 -6.91 -22.55
C VAL A 112 -4.32 -7.40 -22.12
N ILE A 113 -3.87 -6.98 -20.95
CA ILE A 113 -2.58 -7.39 -20.35
C ILE A 113 -2.84 -8.41 -19.24
N ALA A 114 -2.11 -9.53 -19.23
CA ALA A 114 -2.22 -10.55 -18.20
C ALA A 114 -1.82 -10.03 -16.81
N LYS A 115 -2.50 -10.48 -15.74
CA LYS A 115 -2.26 -10.04 -14.36
C LYS A 115 -0.85 -10.33 -13.84
N LYS A 116 -0.35 -11.54 -14.13
CA LYS A 116 0.92 -12.08 -13.64
C LYS A 116 2.12 -11.62 -14.46
N ALA A 117 1.95 -10.52 -15.18
CA ALA A 117 2.95 -10.02 -16.10
C ALA A 117 4.00 -9.18 -15.36
N ASP A 118 4.85 -9.83 -14.58
CA ASP A 118 6.03 -9.19 -14.01
C ASP A 118 6.83 -8.55 -15.17
N GLY A 119 7.21 -7.28 -15.04
CA GLY A 119 7.83 -6.52 -16.13
C GLY A 119 6.87 -5.81 -17.10
N LEU A 120 5.55 -5.97 -16.96
CA LEU A 120 4.52 -5.12 -17.60
C LEU A 120 3.74 -4.29 -16.56
N GLY A 121 4.32 -4.10 -15.36
CA GLY A 121 3.77 -3.22 -14.33
C GLY A 121 3.55 -1.81 -14.87
N GLY A 122 2.32 -1.32 -14.80
CA GLY A 122 1.95 -0.01 -15.33
C GLY A 122 1.78 0.07 -16.85
N ALA A 123 1.95 -1.03 -17.60
CA ALA A 123 1.84 -1.02 -19.06
C ALA A 123 0.49 -0.50 -19.55
N ALA A 124 -0.63 -0.86 -18.91
CA ALA A 124 -1.96 -0.35 -19.28
C ALA A 124 -2.02 1.18 -19.25
N LEU A 125 -1.46 1.81 -18.20
CA LEU A 125 -1.38 3.26 -18.09
C LEU A 125 -0.46 3.86 -19.16
N THR A 126 0.70 3.28 -19.38
CA THR A 126 1.65 3.73 -20.42
C THR A 126 1.02 3.65 -21.81
N PHE A 127 0.29 2.57 -22.10
CA PHE A 127 -0.40 2.39 -23.38
C PHE A 127 -1.44 3.49 -23.60
N VAL A 128 -2.33 3.74 -22.65
CA VAL A 128 -3.32 4.83 -22.82
C VAL A 128 -2.70 6.22 -22.77
N ARG A 129 -1.55 6.40 -22.11
CA ARG A 129 -0.85 7.69 -22.02
C ARG A 129 -0.10 8.03 -23.29
N ASP A 130 0.71 7.10 -23.76
CA ASP A 130 1.74 7.36 -24.76
C ASP A 130 1.32 6.93 -26.16
N TYR A 131 0.29 6.09 -26.30
CA TYR A 131 -0.18 5.52 -27.57
C TYR A 131 -1.68 5.74 -27.74
N ASP A 132 -2.18 5.87 -28.98
CA ASP A 132 -3.57 6.24 -29.30
C ASP A 132 -4.63 5.19 -28.92
N LEU A 133 -4.71 4.90 -27.62
CA LEU A 133 -5.59 3.94 -27.00
C LEU A 133 -6.51 4.67 -26.04
N GLU A 134 -7.81 4.56 -26.27
CA GLU A 134 -8.83 5.09 -25.38
C GLU A 134 -8.81 4.36 -24.03
N VAL A 135 -8.61 3.03 -24.07
CA VAL A 135 -8.64 2.14 -22.91
C VAL A 135 -7.64 1.00 -23.08
N ALA A 136 -7.02 0.59 -21.97
CA ALA A 136 -6.25 -0.64 -21.89
C ALA A 136 -6.71 -1.44 -20.66
N TYR A 137 -6.82 -2.75 -20.81
CA TYR A 137 -7.35 -3.65 -19.79
C TYR A 137 -6.23 -4.45 -19.13
N VAL A 138 -6.39 -4.75 -17.84
CA VAL A 138 -5.55 -5.72 -17.11
C VAL A 138 -6.45 -6.84 -16.62
N ALA A 139 -6.15 -8.08 -16.97
CA ALA A 139 -6.88 -9.24 -16.48
C ALA A 139 -6.83 -9.27 -14.95
N ASN A 140 -7.98 -9.40 -14.30
CA ASN A 140 -8.07 -9.49 -12.85
C ASN A 140 -9.36 -10.18 -12.39
N ALA A 141 -9.27 -11.47 -12.08
CA ALA A 141 -10.38 -12.26 -11.56
C ALA A 141 -10.80 -11.92 -10.11
N ASN A 142 -10.16 -10.96 -9.44
CA ASN A 142 -10.47 -10.61 -8.04
C ASN A 142 -11.67 -9.63 -7.91
N TYR A 143 -12.31 -9.25 -9.02
CA TYR A 143 -13.50 -8.41 -9.02
C TYR A 143 -14.72 -9.24 -9.34
N ALA A 144 -15.77 -9.06 -8.55
CA ALA A 144 -17.02 -9.79 -8.75
C ALA A 144 -17.84 -9.26 -9.94
N THR A 145 -17.61 -8.02 -10.38
CA THR A 145 -18.42 -7.36 -11.42
C THR A 145 -17.81 -7.43 -12.82
N ALA A 146 -16.52 -7.77 -12.94
CA ALA A 146 -15.81 -7.88 -14.21
C ALA A 146 -14.54 -8.73 -14.06
N GLY A 147 -14.10 -9.36 -15.14
CA GLY A 147 -12.85 -10.13 -15.20
C GLY A 147 -11.59 -9.28 -15.44
N HIS A 148 -11.75 -7.97 -15.68
CA HIS A 148 -10.64 -7.06 -16.02
C HIS A 148 -10.76 -5.70 -15.32
N ILE A 149 -9.64 -4.96 -15.28
CA ILE A 149 -9.57 -3.54 -14.91
C ILE A 149 -9.32 -2.74 -16.18
N ALA A 150 -10.24 -1.86 -16.55
CA ALA A 150 -10.01 -0.85 -17.57
C ALA A 150 -9.21 0.32 -16.99
N THR A 151 -8.19 0.79 -17.71
CA THR A 151 -7.42 2.00 -17.42
C THR A 151 -7.66 3.00 -18.54
N ARG A 152 -7.91 4.26 -18.18
CA ARG A 152 -8.16 5.37 -19.11
C ARG A 152 -7.48 6.65 -18.66
N ILE A 153 -7.43 7.62 -19.56
CA ILE A 153 -7.10 9.01 -19.26
C ILE A 153 -8.34 9.86 -19.44
N GLY A 154 -8.55 10.81 -18.53
CA GLY A 154 -9.63 11.77 -18.60
C GLY A 154 -9.25 13.11 -18.01
N LEU A 155 -10.21 14.01 -17.95
CA LEU A 155 -10.05 15.30 -17.30
C LEU A 155 -9.93 15.13 -15.78
N LYS A 156 -9.18 16.02 -15.15
CA LYS A 156 -9.02 16.06 -13.69
C LYS A 156 -10.36 16.10 -12.95
N SER A 157 -11.37 16.76 -13.50
CA SER A 157 -12.73 16.81 -12.96
C SER A 157 -13.35 15.42 -12.75
N ILE A 158 -13.12 14.48 -13.69
CA ILE A 158 -13.60 13.09 -13.59
C ILE A 158 -12.97 12.42 -12.36
N CYS A 159 -11.65 12.51 -12.19
CA CYS A 159 -10.98 11.90 -11.04
C CYS A 159 -11.34 12.56 -9.72
N ASP A 160 -11.57 13.87 -9.71
CA ASP A 160 -12.06 14.56 -8.52
C ASP A 160 -13.48 14.12 -8.19
N GLY A 161 -14.33 13.88 -9.20
CA GLY A 161 -15.63 13.22 -9.07
C GLY A 161 -15.51 11.82 -8.46
N ILE A 162 -14.63 10.97 -8.98
CA ILE A 162 -14.35 9.62 -8.46
C ILE A 162 -13.90 9.68 -7.00
N ARG A 163 -12.97 10.59 -6.65
CA ARG A 163 -12.43 10.72 -5.29
C ARG A 163 -13.48 11.15 -4.28
N LYS A 164 -14.39 12.04 -4.71
CA LYS A 164 -15.50 12.56 -3.91
C LYS A 164 -16.67 11.57 -3.81
N ASN A 165 -16.86 10.72 -4.82
CA ASN A 165 -17.93 9.74 -4.86
C ASN A 165 -17.57 8.47 -4.03
N PRO A 166 -18.22 8.24 -2.87
CA PRO A 166 -17.98 7.04 -2.08
C PRO A 166 -18.32 5.74 -2.81
N ASP A 167 -19.36 5.74 -3.65
CA ASP A 167 -19.84 4.57 -4.37
C ASP A 167 -18.83 4.14 -5.44
N ALA A 168 -18.14 5.09 -6.07
CA ALA A 168 -17.03 4.80 -6.96
C ALA A 168 -15.91 4.03 -6.23
N ARG A 169 -15.53 4.46 -5.01
CA ARG A 169 -14.54 3.73 -4.19
C ARG A 169 -15.03 2.37 -3.72
N ALA A 170 -16.34 2.22 -3.48
CA ALA A 170 -16.96 0.95 -3.16
C ALA A 170 -16.90 -0.03 -4.34
N ALA A 171 -17.14 0.49 -5.55
CA ALA A 171 -16.95 -0.18 -6.84
C ALA A 171 -15.48 -0.38 -7.24
N ARG A 172 -14.53 -0.03 -6.35
CA ARG A 172 -13.08 -0.12 -6.60
C ARG A 172 -12.65 0.62 -7.88
N ILE A 173 -13.28 1.77 -8.11
CA ILE A 173 -12.91 2.74 -9.14
C ILE A 173 -11.99 3.78 -8.49
N TYR A 174 -10.84 4.04 -9.10
CA TYR A 174 -9.80 4.90 -8.54
C TYR A 174 -9.33 5.92 -9.57
N GLY A 175 -9.07 7.14 -9.10
CA GLY A 175 -8.51 8.23 -9.90
C GLY A 175 -7.14 8.68 -9.38
N HIS A 176 -6.14 8.65 -10.24
CA HIS A 176 -4.73 8.97 -9.96
C HIS A 176 -4.27 10.22 -10.71
N GLY A 177 -3.32 10.94 -10.14
CA GLY A 177 -2.64 12.03 -10.86
C GLY A 177 -1.85 11.45 -12.03
N LEU A 178 -1.95 12.07 -13.21
CA LEU A 178 -1.20 11.65 -14.39
C LEU A 178 0.09 12.46 -14.47
N HIS A 179 1.24 11.81 -14.59
CA HIS A 179 2.51 12.49 -14.86
C HIS A 179 2.71 12.65 -16.38
N ILE A 180 2.94 13.88 -16.82
CA ILE A 180 3.30 14.27 -18.19
C ILE A 180 4.59 15.07 -18.08
N ASP A 181 5.63 14.67 -18.82
CA ASP A 181 6.97 15.30 -18.79
C ASP A 181 7.54 15.49 -17.38
N GLY A 182 7.38 14.45 -16.54
CA GLY A 182 7.85 14.43 -15.15
C GLY A 182 7.02 15.23 -14.16
N LYS A 183 6.01 15.98 -14.60
CA LYS A 183 5.14 16.80 -13.74
C LYS A 183 3.73 16.23 -13.66
N ILE A 184 3.07 16.37 -12.51
CA ILE A 184 1.66 16.01 -12.38
C ILE A 184 0.83 16.99 -13.22
N SER A 185 0.08 16.45 -14.18
CA SER A 185 -0.82 17.21 -15.04
C SER A 185 -1.90 17.89 -14.20
N LYS A 186 -2.13 19.18 -14.46
CA LYS A 186 -3.19 19.96 -13.81
C LYS A 186 -4.56 19.74 -14.46
N THR A 187 -4.58 19.25 -15.70
CA THR A 187 -5.78 19.15 -16.52
C THR A 187 -6.22 17.70 -16.73
N HIS A 188 -5.28 16.75 -16.69
CA HIS A 188 -5.53 15.34 -16.94
C HIS A 188 -5.28 14.48 -15.71
N CYS A 189 -5.95 13.34 -15.67
CA CYS A 189 -5.74 12.31 -14.68
C CYS A 189 -5.89 10.94 -15.35
N SER A 190 -5.40 9.89 -14.69
CA SER A 190 -5.75 8.53 -15.06
C SER A 190 -6.77 7.98 -14.09
N TYR A 191 -7.68 7.15 -14.58
CA TYR A 191 -8.61 6.43 -13.73
C TYR A 191 -8.74 5.00 -14.20
N SER A 192 -9.07 4.13 -13.25
CA SER A 192 -9.26 2.72 -13.51
C SER A 192 -10.41 2.15 -12.70
N GLY A 193 -11.04 1.11 -13.24
CA GLY A 193 -12.17 0.44 -12.61
C GLY A 193 -12.45 -0.93 -13.23
N PRO A 194 -13.24 -1.78 -12.56
CA PRO A 194 -13.63 -3.07 -13.10
C PRO A 194 -14.44 -2.86 -14.39
N GLU A 195 -14.06 -3.48 -15.50
CA GLU A 195 -14.79 -3.43 -16.77
C GLU A 195 -14.20 -4.48 -17.71
N ASP A 196 -15.05 -5.23 -18.41
CA ASP A 196 -14.63 -6.20 -19.41
C ASP A 196 -14.51 -5.58 -20.81
N PRO A 197 -13.59 -6.08 -21.66
CA PRO A 197 -13.46 -5.63 -23.04
C PRO A 197 -14.77 -5.84 -23.80
N ARG A 198 -15.14 -4.86 -24.62
CA ARG A 198 -16.37 -4.86 -25.42
C ARG A 198 -16.11 -5.29 -26.87
N ARG A 199 -14.85 -5.24 -27.30
CA ARG A 199 -14.39 -5.58 -28.63
C ARG A 199 -13.54 -6.85 -28.59
N PRO A 200 -13.32 -7.51 -29.75
CA PRO A 200 -12.34 -8.58 -29.85
C PRO A 200 -11.01 -8.16 -29.23
N ALA A 201 -10.48 -8.98 -28.33
CA ALA A 201 -9.35 -8.60 -27.47
C ALA A 201 -8.03 -9.21 -27.94
N VAL A 202 -7.03 -8.35 -28.10
CA VAL A 202 -5.62 -8.76 -28.23
C VAL A 202 -5.03 -8.90 -26.84
N ARG A 203 -4.52 -10.09 -26.54
CA ARG A 203 -4.03 -10.47 -25.20
C ARG A 203 -2.52 -10.52 -25.18
N ILE A 204 -1.93 -9.88 -24.17
CA ILE A 204 -0.49 -9.86 -23.95
C ILE A 204 -0.17 -10.61 -22.66
N SER A 205 0.76 -11.56 -22.76
CA SER A 205 1.44 -12.17 -21.62
C SER A 205 2.96 -12.00 -21.74
N ILE A 206 3.64 -12.20 -20.62
CA ILE A 206 5.10 -12.15 -20.53
C ILE A 206 5.57 -13.32 -19.69
N GLU A 207 6.59 -14.00 -20.16
CA GLU A 207 7.35 -14.98 -19.41
C GLU A 207 8.74 -14.44 -19.17
N GLN A 208 9.26 -14.65 -17.96
CA GLN A 208 10.59 -14.18 -17.58
C GLN A 208 11.53 -15.36 -17.35
N ALA A 209 12.71 -15.28 -17.94
CA ALA A 209 13.81 -16.21 -17.68
C ALA A 209 15.05 -15.41 -17.26
N LYS A 210 15.71 -15.83 -16.18
CA LYS A 210 17.01 -15.25 -15.80
C LYS A 210 18.11 -16.02 -16.51
N SER A 211 19.05 -15.30 -17.11
CA SER A 211 20.28 -15.90 -17.64
C SER A 211 21.19 -16.29 -16.49
N GLU A 212 21.77 -17.49 -16.58
CA GLU A 212 22.76 -18.02 -15.64
C GLU A 212 24.18 -17.47 -15.89
N SER A 213 24.36 -16.63 -16.92
CA SER A 213 25.66 -16.04 -17.23
C SER A 213 26.13 -15.10 -16.11
N TRP A 214 27.22 -15.49 -15.44
CA TRP A 214 27.88 -14.66 -14.43
C TRP A 214 28.47 -13.37 -15.03
N LEU A 215 28.89 -13.42 -16.30
CA LEU A 215 29.54 -12.32 -16.99
C LEU A 215 28.53 -11.24 -17.40
N LEU A 216 27.35 -11.64 -17.88
CA LEU A 216 26.25 -10.75 -18.23
C LEU A 216 24.94 -11.26 -17.63
N PRO A 217 24.65 -10.90 -16.37
CA PRO A 217 23.35 -11.14 -15.78
C PRO A 217 22.27 -10.46 -16.62
N ALA A 218 21.36 -11.26 -17.15
CA ALA A 218 20.26 -10.82 -17.99
C ALA A 218 18.94 -11.39 -17.47
N THR A 219 17.87 -10.62 -17.63
CA THR A 219 16.50 -11.10 -17.51
C THR A 219 15.89 -11.02 -18.91
N ILE A 220 15.63 -12.18 -19.49
CA ILE A 220 15.02 -12.34 -20.80
C ILE A 220 13.51 -12.38 -20.61
N HIS A 221 12.80 -11.65 -21.45
CA HIS A 221 11.35 -11.58 -21.49
C HIS A 221 10.86 -12.13 -22.82
N THR A 222 10.03 -13.17 -22.77
CA THR A 222 9.28 -13.64 -23.92
C THR A 222 7.88 -13.06 -23.83
N LEU A 223 7.56 -12.14 -24.73
CA LEU A 223 6.27 -11.50 -24.84
C LEU A 223 5.40 -12.28 -25.81
N THR A 224 4.20 -12.64 -25.42
CA THR A 224 3.25 -13.36 -26.27
C THR A 224 2.07 -12.46 -26.55
N ILE A 225 1.83 -12.16 -27.83
CA ILE A 225 0.63 -11.49 -28.30
C ILE A 225 -0.29 -12.53 -28.91
N LYS A 226 -1.47 -12.71 -28.34
CA LYS A 226 -2.53 -13.55 -28.89
C LYS A 226 -3.62 -12.64 -29.47
N ASP A 227 -3.79 -12.70 -30.78
CA ASP A 227 -4.81 -11.93 -31.48
C ASP A 227 -6.23 -12.49 -31.19
N PRO A 228 -7.30 -11.82 -31.64
CA PRO A 228 -8.65 -12.26 -31.32
C PRO A 228 -9.04 -13.59 -32.01
N TYR A 229 -8.32 -13.97 -33.07
CA TYR A 229 -8.50 -15.23 -33.81
C TYR A 229 -7.64 -16.37 -33.26
N GLY A 230 -6.87 -16.11 -32.20
CA GLY A 230 -6.01 -17.08 -31.54
C GLY A 230 -4.63 -17.26 -32.17
N ARG A 231 -4.26 -16.47 -33.19
CA ARG A 231 -2.89 -16.45 -33.72
C ARG A 231 -1.96 -15.88 -32.66
N VAL A 232 -0.80 -16.51 -32.53
CA VAL A 232 0.20 -16.17 -31.52
C VAL A 232 1.41 -15.56 -32.21
N THR A 233 1.88 -14.43 -31.70
CA THR A 233 3.13 -13.79 -32.10
C THR A 233 4.00 -13.62 -30.87
N GLU A 234 5.21 -14.16 -30.93
CA GLU A 234 6.19 -14.05 -29.85
C GLU A 234 7.24 -13.00 -30.18
N LEU A 235 7.53 -12.16 -29.19
CA LEU A 235 8.58 -11.14 -29.25
C LEU A 235 9.57 -11.39 -28.11
N LYS A 236 10.85 -11.12 -28.35
CA LYS A 236 11.90 -11.21 -27.35
C LYS A 236 12.36 -9.83 -26.95
N THR A 237 12.48 -9.62 -25.65
CA THR A 237 13.10 -8.43 -25.09
C THR A 237 13.72 -8.82 -23.76
N GLY A 238 14.18 -7.85 -22.99
CA GLY A 238 14.76 -8.12 -21.70
C GLY A 238 15.56 -6.94 -21.21
N GLN A 239 16.35 -7.22 -20.20
CA GLN A 239 17.31 -6.28 -19.69
C GLN A 239 18.55 -7.01 -19.23
N ALA A 240 19.70 -6.42 -19.48
CA ALA A 240 21.00 -6.93 -19.04
C ALA A 240 21.81 -5.79 -18.45
N ALA A 241 22.70 -6.10 -17.52
CA ALA A 241 23.55 -5.10 -16.91
C ALA A 241 24.98 -5.42 -17.30
N PRO A 242 25.57 -4.85 -18.37
CA PRO A 242 26.98 -5.10 -18.69
C PRO A 242 27.91 -4.53 -17.62
N LEU A 243 29.13 -5.08 -17.52
CA LEU A 243 30.14 -4.54 -16.62
C LEU A 243 30.51 -3.11 -17.04
N PRO A 244 30.65 -2.17 -16.10
CA PRO A 244 31.12 -0.81 -16.40
C PRO A 244 32.58 -0.83 -16.85
N TRP A 245 33.04 0.18 -17.58
CA TRP A 245 34.45 0.24 -18.04
C TRP A 245 35.45 0.47 -16.90
N ILE A 246 35.02 1.10 -15.81
CA ILE A 246 35.83 1.29 -14.60
C ILE A 246 35.46 0.19 -13.60
N PRO A 247 36.45 -0.54 -13.03
CA PRO A 247 36.19 -1.53 -12.00
C PRO A 247 35.46 -0.94 -10.80
N MET A 248 34.32 -1.52 -10.45
CA MET A 248 33.57 -1.16 -9.24
C MET A 248 33.36 -2.38 -8.35
N PRO A 249 34.43 -2.90 -7.71
CA PRO A 249 34.30 -4.04 -6.80
C PRO A 249 33.46 -3.62 -5.60
N VAL A 250 32.42 -4.39 -5.32
CA VAL A 250 31.55 -4.22 -4.14
C VAL A 250 31.60 -5.51 -3.34
N MET A 251 31.94 -5.37 -2.07
CA MET A 251 32.07 -6.47 -1.12
C MET A 251 31.45 -6.05 0.20
N GLY A 252 30.46 -6.80 0.66
CA GLY A 252 29.78 -6.48 1.91
C GLY A 252 28.66 -7.44 2.23
N CYS A 253 27.94 -7.15 3.30
CA CYS A 253 26.79 -7.92 3.72
C CYS A 253 25.58 -6.99 3.90
N ALA A 254 24.39 -7.48 3.58
CA ALA A 254 23.16 -6.71 3.69
C ALA A 254 21.98 -7.58 4.11
N LEU A 255 20.92 -6.93 4.59
CA LEU A 255 19.65 -7.57 4.85
C LEU A 255 18.97 -7.92 3.53
N ASN A 256 18.78 -9.22 3.29
CA ASN A 256 17.97 -9.69 2.19
C ASN A 256 16.48 -9.52 2.56
N SER A 257 15.69 -8.92 1.66
CA SER A 257 14.25 -8.72 1.91
C SER A 257 13.41 -9.93 1.48
N GLY A 258 13.96 -10.84 0.66
CA GLY A 258 13.27 -12.05 0.20
C GLY A 258 13.27 -13.17 1.22
N ALA A 259 14.30 -13.22 2.06
CA ALA A 259 14.38 -14.02 3.27
C ALA A 259 15.08 -13.15 4.31
N PRO A 260 14.56 -12.97 5.53
CA PRO A 260 15.17 -12.12 6.56
C PRO A 260 16.48 -12.75 7.07
N SER A 261 17.52 -12.71 6.24
CA SER A 261 18.85 -13.24 6.48
C SER A 261 19.90 -12.16 6.22
N TRP A 262 21.03 -12.33 6.90
CA TRP A 262 22.22 -11.53 6.70
C TRP A 262 23.09 -12.21 5.64
N ASP A 263 23.03 -11.70 4.41
CA ASP A 263 23.71 -12.32 3.27
C ASP A 263 24.88 -11.46 2.83
N CYS A 264 26.04 -12.10 2.65
CA CYS A 264 27.24 -11.46 2.13
C CYS A 264 27.36 -11.66 0.63
N PHE A 265 27.85 -10.64 -0.06
CA PHE A 265 28.04 -10.63 -1.50
C PHE A 265 29.39 -10.04 -1.87
N GLN A 266 29.97 -10.60 -2.92
CA GLN A 266 31.20 -10.13 -3.53
C GLN A 266 31.02 -10.13 -5.04
N GLY A 267 31.37 -9.03 -5.69
CA GLY A 267 31.27 -8.93 -7.14
C GLY A 267 31.56 -7.52 -7.63
N PHE A 268 31.16 -7.25 -8.87
CA PHE A 268 31.26 -5.92 -9.46
C PHE A 268 29.89 -5.28 -9.53
N PHE A 269 29.80 -4.04 -9.03
CA PHE A 269 28.61 -3.24 -9.11
C PHE A 269 28.33 -2.84 -10.55
N ARG A 270 27.07 -2.96 -10.96
CA ARG A 270 26.60 -2.62 -12.30
C ARG A 270 25.64 -1.45 -12.17
N LEU A 271 25.98 -0.31 -12.79
CA LEU A 271 25.29 0.97 -12.57
C LEU A 271 23.83 0.98 -13.03
N ARG A 272 23.57 0.38 -14.19
CA ARG A 272 22.25 0.45 -14.82
C ARG A 272 22.02 -0.79 -15.66
N GLN A 273 20.83 -1.37 -15.51
CA GLN A 273 20.31 -2.29 -16.51
C GLN A 273 20.15 -1.53 -17.84
N GLN A 274 20.33 -2.21 -18.95
CA GLN A 274 20.13 -1.72 -20.31
C GLN A 274 19.10 -2.64 -20.97
N GLY A 275 18.20 -2.08 -21.77
CA GLY A 275 17.20 -2.87 -22.49
C GLY A 275 17.85 -3.74 -23.57
N LEU A 276 17.30 -4.94 -23.77
CA LEU A 276 17.61 -5.84 -24.87
C LEU A 276 16.46 -5.86 -25.87
N GLY A 277 16.75 -5.74 -27.15
CA GLY A 277 15.77 -5.71 -28.25
C GLY A 277 15.03 -4.37 -28.39
N ALA A 278 15.17 -3.44 -27.45
CA ALA A 278 14.55 -2.11 -27.48
C ALA A 278 15.19 -1.12 -26.50
N THR A 279 14.85 0.16 -26.68
CA THR A 279 15.35 1.24 -25.81
C THR A 279 14.53 1.35 -24.52
N GLY A 280 15.20 1.50 -23.38
CA GLY A 280 14.57 1.68 -22.08
C GLY A 280 14.79 0.51 -21.11
N THR A 281 14.44 0.70 -19.84
CA THR A 281 14.66 -0.27 -18.75
C THR A 281 13.37 -0.47 -17.97
N TYR A 282 13.30 -1.48 -17.11
CA TYR A 282 12.16 -1.67 -16.20
C TYR A 282 10.80 -1.73 -16.91
N GLY A 283 10.71 -2.47 -18.02
CA GLY A 283 9.48 -2.66 -18.78
C GLY A 283 9.21 -1.62 -19.87
N ALA A 284 9.91 -0.48 -19.89
CA ALA A 284 9.75 0.51 -20.96
C ALA A 284 10.10 -0.07 -22.35
N GLY A 285 11.18 -0.87 -22.43
CA GLY A 285 11.56 -1.59 -23.65
C GLY A 285 10.48 -2.58 -24.10
N ASN A 286 9.89 -3.33 -23.16
CA ASN A 286 8.81 -4.27 -23.46
C ASN A 286 7.61 -3.58 -24.13
N ILE A 287 7.20 -2.43 -23.57
CA ILE A 287 6.06 -1.66 -24.09
C ILE A 287 6.36 -1.12 -25.49
N GLN A 288 7.60 -0.66 -25.73
CA GLN A 288 8.04 -0.21 -27.05
C GLN A 288 7.94 -1.35 -28.09
N VAL A 289 8.52 -2.52 -27.80
CA VAL A 289 8.48 -3.69 -28.72
C VAL A 289 7.04 -4.11 -29.03
N LEU A 290 6.17 -4.16 -28.00
CA LEU A 290 4.75 -4.47 -28.17
C LEU A 290 4.05 -3.43 -29.04
N ALA A 291 4.29 -2.15 -28.80
CA ALA A 291 3.70 -1.06 -29.58
C ALA A 291 4.13 -1.10 -31.04
N ASP A 292 5.42 -1.29 -31.30
CA ASP A 292 5.99 -1.38 -32.64
C ASP A 292 5.39 -2.57 -33.41
N ALA A 293 5.30 -3.75 -32.76
CA ALA A 293 4.69 -4.94 -33.35
C ALA A 293 3.18 -4.77 -33.64
N MET A 294 2.47 -3.98 -32.82
CA MET A 294 1.05 -3.67 -33.05
C MET A 294 0.83 -2.46 -33.98
N GLY A 295 1.89 -1.82 -34.49
CA GLY A 295 1.79 -0.62 -35.31
C GLY A 295 1.25 0.61 -34.58
N LEU A 296 1.36 0.65 -33.24
CA LEU A 296 0.86 1.76 -32.43
C LEU A 296 1.78 2.98 -32.55
N GLN A 297 1.19 4.13 -32.91
CA GLN A 297 1.91 5.39 -32.97
C GLN A 297 1.94 6.07 -31.61
N LYS A 298 3.11 6.62 -31.25
CA LYS A 298 3.21 7.49 -30.07
C LYS A 298 2.40 8.76 -30.30
N THR A 299 1.59 9.12 -29.31
CA THR A 299 0.79 10.34 -29.31
C THR A 299 1.20 11.21 -28.14
N ASN A 300 1.18 12.54 -28.34
CA ASN A 300 1.30 13.45 -27.22
C ASN A 300 -0.03 13.48 -26.47
N THR A 301 -0.04 13.01 -25.22
CA THR A 301 -1.24 12.97 -24.37
C THR A 301 -1.93 14.33 -24.27
N THR A 302 -1.18 15.44 -24.34
CA THR A 302 -1.75 16.80 -24.30
C THR A 302 -2.57 17.17 -25.53
N LYS A 303 -2.34 16.48 -26.66
CA LYS A 303 -3.09 16.69 -27.91
C LYS A 303 -4.38 15.88 -27.97
N ARG A 304 -4.58 14.89 -27.09
CA ARG A 304 -5.91 14.30 -26.93
C ARG A 304 -6.76 15.33 -26.21
N ALA A 305 -7.55 16.07 -26.98
CA ALA A 305 -8.69 16.76 -26.45
C ALA A 305 -9.56 15.70 -25.79
N ALA A 306 -9.50 15.59 -24.45
CA ALA A 306 -10.55 14.90 -23.75
C ALA A 306 -11.82 15.65 -24.15
N ALA A 307 -12.74 14.96 -24.83
CA ALA A 307 -14.09 15.47 -24.97
C ALA A 307 -14.53 15.92 -23.56
N PRO A 308 -15.14 17.10 -23.40
CA PRO A 308 -15.53 17.63 -22.10
C PRO A 308 -16.67 16.76 -21.51
N ALA A 309 -16.33 15.54 -21.14
CA ALA A 309 -17.16 14.67 -20.35
C ALA A 309 -17.01 15.14 -18.90
N VAL A 310 -18.04 15.81 -18.41
CA VAL A 310 -18.15 16.19 -17.01
C VAL A 310 -18.47 14.97 -16.15
N ASP A 311 -19.07 13.94 -16.75
CA ASP A 311 -19.58 12.75 -16.07
C ASP A 311 -18.65 11.53 -16.19
N LEU A 312 -18.80 10.64 -15.20
CA LEU A 312 -18.21 9.30 -15.24
C LEU A 312 -18.66 8.55 -16.50
N PRO A 313 -17.77 7.83 -17.21
CA PRO A 313 -18.17 6.99 -18.32
C PRO A 313 -19.27 6.00 -17.90
N ARG A 314 -20.28 5.83 -18.76
CA ARG A 314 -21.41 4.90 -18.55
C ARG A 314 -20.99 3.50 -18.06
N PRO A 315 -19.95 2.82 -18.62
CA PRO A 315 -19.51 1.53 -18.10
C PRO A 315 -19.12 1.57 -16.60
N LEU A 316 -18.51 2.66 -16.14
CA LEU A 316 -18.14 2.81 -14.73
C LEU A 316 -19.35 3.09 -13.84
N GLN A 317 -20.32 3.87 -14.33
CA GLN A 317 -21.59 4.08 -13.63
C GLN A 317 -22.36 2.75 -13.49
N GLU A 318 -22.44 1.95 -14.54
CA GLU A 318 -23.05 0.61 -14.52
C GLU A 318 -22.37 -0.29 -13.49
N ASN A 319 -21.03 -0.23 -13.37
CA ASN A 319 -20.30 -0.97 -12.34
C ASN A 319 -20.58 -0.49 -10.91
N ILE A 320 -20.81 0.82 -10.71
CA ILE A 320 -21.24 1.35 -9.41
C ILE A 320 -22.58 0.74 -9.01
N VAL A 321 -23.55 0.73 -9.92
CA VAL A 321 -24.88 0.15 -9.69
C VAL A 321 -24.76 -1.35 -9.41
N LYS A 322 -24.14 -2.12 -10.32
CA LYS A 322 -23.93 -3.58 -10.15
C LYS A 322 -23.24 -3.93 -8.83
N ARG A 323 -22.24 -3.14 -8.44
CA ARG A 323 -21.54 -3.38 -7.17
C ARG A 323 -22.45 -3.15 -5.98
N ALA A 324 -23.24 -2.08 -6.00
CA ALA A 324 -24.16 -1.77 -4.92
C ALA A 324 -25.25 -2.86 -4.79
N ASP A 325 -25.78 -3.34 -5.91
CA ASP A 325 -26.77 -4.43 -5.94
C ASP A 325 -26.17 -5.72 -5.37
N LEU A 326 -24.96 -6.10 -5.81
CA LEU A 326 -24.25 -7.26 -5.27
C LEU A 326 -23.98 -7.11 -3.75
N SER A 327 -23.57 -5.92 -3.30
CA SER A 327 -23.38 -5.65 -1.87
C SER A 327 -24.69 -5.82 -1.09
N LEU A 328 -25.83 -5.43 -1.66
CA LEU A 328 -27.15 -5.58 -1.04
C LEU A 328 -27.57 -7.06 -0.98
N GLU A 329 -27.34 -7.85 -2.05
CA GLU A 329 -27.58 -9.29 -2.04
C GLU A 329 -26.70 -10.04 -1.04
N ASN A 330 -25.43 -9.64 -0.92
CA ASN A 330 -24.53 -10.18 0.11
C ASN A 330 -25.03 -9.84 1.52
N LEU A 331 -25.56 -8.64 1.73
CA LEU A 331 -26.18 -8.28 3.01
C LEU A 331 -27.41 -9.15 3.30
N LYS A 332 -28.29 -9.39 2.32
CA LYS A 332 -29.43 -10.31 2.47
C LYS A 332 -28.98 -11.72 2.83
N THR A 333 -27.87 -12.18 2.23
CA THR A 333 -27.26 -13.47 2.57
C THR A 333 -26.79 -13.51 4.02
N ILE A 334 -26.14 -12.45 4.52
CA ILE A 334 -25.74 -12.34 5.94
C ILE A 334 -26.96 -12.33 6.87
N ILE A 335 -28.04 -11.67 6.45
CA ILE A 335 -29.30 -11.63 7.21
C ILE A 335 -29.88 -13.04 7.32
N ALA A 336 -29.94 -13.78 6.22
CA ALA A 336 -30.45 -15.15 6.21
C ALA A 336 -29.54 -16.10 7.03
N ASP A 337 -28.22 -16.02 6.85
CA ASP A 337 -27.22 -16.86 7.51
C ASP A 337 -26.04 -16.02 8.05
N PRO A 338 -26.01 -15.74 9.37
CA PRO A 338 -24.89 -15.03 10.01
C PRO A 338 -23.55 -15.77 9.98
N THR A 339 -23.51 -17.03 9.51
CA THR A 339 -22.28 -17.83 9.34
C THR A 339 -21.74 -17.83 7.90
N ALA A 340 -22.48 -17.25 6.95
CA ALA A 340 -22.09 -17.16 5.55
C ALA A 340 -20.67 -16.62 5.40
N ARG A 341 -19.85 -17.18 4.49
CA ARG A 341 -18.42 -16.83 4.31
C ARG A 341 -18.19 -15.50 3.58
N LEU A 342 -18.78 -14.41 4.08
CA LEU A 342 -18.67 -13.05 3.53
C LEU A 342 -17.83 -12.13 4.44
N THR A 343 -17.12 -11.20 3.82
CA THR A 343 -16.18 -10.27 4.45
C THR A 343 -16.62 -8.82 4.31
N TYR A 344 -15.93 -7.89 4.97
CA TYR A 344 -16.26 -6.46 4.91
C TYR A 344 -16.19 -5.90 3.48
N HIS A 345 -15.40 -6.56 2.63
CA HIS A 345 -15.27 -6.21 1.23
C HIS A 345 -16.50 -6.60 0.41
N ASP A 346 -17.38 -7.47 0.90
CA ASP A 346 -18.53 -7.99 0.17
C ASP A 346 -19.77 -7.10 0.27
N ILE A 347 -19.88 -6.30 1.34
CA ILE A 347 -20.95 -5.30 1.54
C ILE A 347 -20.45 -3.85 1.39
N LYS A 348 -19.27 -3.65 0.80
CA LYS A 348 -18.66 -2.33 0.63
C LYS A 348 -19.59 -1.38 -0.14
N GLY A 349 -19.69 -0.13 0.31
CA GLY A 349 -20.55 0.92 -0.25
C GLY A 349 -21.81 1.18 0.57
N LEU A 350 -22.40 0.14 1.18
CA LEU A 350 -23.66 0.30 1.93
C LEU A 350 -23.57 1.30 3.09
N HIS A 351 -22.39 1.48 3.69
CA HIS A 351 -22.16 2.45 4.77
C HIS A 351 -22.39 3.93 4.39
N GLU A 352 -22.40 4.26 3.10
CA GLU A 352 -22.58 5.64 2.60
C GLU A 352 -23.99 5.85 2.02
N SER A 353 -24.80 4.80 1.95
CA SER A 353 -26.17 4.80 1.39
C SER A 353 -27.17 4.06 2.30
N PRO A 354 -27.46 4.57 3.52
CA PRO A 354 -28.43 3.96 4.44
C PRO A 354 -29.79 3.68 3.81
N GLU A 355 -30.25 4.55 2.92
CA GLU A 355 -31.54 4.44 2.23
C GLU A 355 -31.69 3.13 1.43
N ARG A 356 -30.60 2.54 0.95
CA ARG A 356 -30.64 1.30 0.15
C ARG A 356 -30.93 0.05 0.97
N TRP A 357 -30.53 0.03 2.23
CA TRP A 357 -30.66 -1.14 3.11
C TRP A 357 -31.53 -0.90 4.33
N ALA A 358 -32.00 0.34 4.57
CA ALA A 358 -32.95 0.65 5.64
C ALA A 358 -34.18 -0.28 5.67
N PRO A 359 -34.78 -0.70 4.54
CA PRO A 359 -35.88 -1.67 4.56
C PRO A 359 -35.51 -3.04 5.16
N LEU A 360 -34.22 -3.38 5.22
CA LEU A 360 -33.72 -4.66 5.74
C LEU A 360 -33.43 -4.61 7.25
N ILE A 361 -33.55 -3.45 7.91
CA ILE A 361 -33.23 -3.26 9.33
C ILE A 361 -33.88 -4.32 10.24
N PRO A 362 -35.17 -4.66 10.14
CA PRO A 362 -35.77 -5.67 11.00
C PRO A 362 -35.04 -7.02 10.91
N GLY A 363 -34.79 -7.51 9.70
CA GLY A 363 -34.04 -8.76 9.49
C GLY A 363 -32.59 -8.68 9.96
N MET A 364 -31.95 -7.52 9.82
CA MET A 364 -30.58 -7.30 10.33
C MET A 364 -30.51 -7.37 11.87
N ILE A 365 -31.53 -6.89 12.58
CA ILE A 365 -31.58 -6.96 14.05
C ILE A 365 -31.71 -8.42 14.49
N ASP A 366 -32.60 -9.18 13.86
CA ASP A 366 -32.77 -10.61 14.16
C ASP A 366 -31.50 -11.40 13.86
N ALA A 367 -30.85 -11.10 12.72
CA ALA A 367 -29.59 -11.70 12.32
C ALA A 367 -28.45 -11.37 13.30
N LEU A 368 -28.40 -10.14 13.82
CA LEU A 368 -27.42 -9.75 14.84
C LEU A 368 -27.64 -10.53 16.14
N GLY A 369 -28.88 -10.70 16.57
CA GLY A 369 -29.23 -11.54 17.73
C GLY A 369 -28.72 -12.97 17.56
N ARG A 370 -29.05 -13.62 16.42
CA ARG A 370 -28.54 -14.96 16.08
C ARG A 370 -27.01 -15.01 16.03
N ALA A 371 -26.36 -13.98 15.48
CA ALA A 371 -24.90 -13.92 15.40
C ALA A 371 -24.25 -13.90 16.79
N PHE A 372 -24.85 -13.21 17.76
CA PHE A 372 -24.37 -13.24 19.14
C PHE A 372 -24.52 -14.62 19.78
N ASP A 373 -25.60 -15.34 19.49
CA ASP A 373 -25.84 -16.69 20.03
C ASP A 373 -24.90 -17.74 19.42
N ILE A 374 -24.54 -17.59 18.14
CA ILE A 374 -23.60 -18.49 17.44
C ILE A 374 -22.15 -18.31 17.95
N GLY A 375 -21.77 -17.11 18.39
CA GLY A 375 -20.43 -16.81 18.85
C GLY A 375 -19.39 -16.74 17.71
N ALA A 376 -18.18 -17.25 17.94
CA ALA A 376 -16.97 -16.85 17.19
C ALA A 376 -17.09 -16.97 15.66
N LYS A 377 -17.85 -17.96 15.16
CA LYS A 377 -18.08 -18.17 13.73
C LYS A 377 -18.84 -17.02 13.04
N ALA A 378 -19.68 -16.29 13.77
CA ALA A 378 -20.48 -15.18 13.26
C ALA A 378 -19.94 -13.79 13.67
N ARG A 379 -18.80 -13.73 14.37
CA ARG A 379 -18.24 -12.48 14.95
C ARG A 379 -18.08 -11.37 13.92
N GLU A 380 -17.52 -11.69 12.76
CA GLU A 380 -17.28 -10.69 11.71
C GLU A 380 -18.60 -10.15 11.12
N ARG A 381 -19.66 -10.97 11.04
CA ARG A 381 -20.97 -10.59 10.48
C ARG A 381 -21.74 -9.75 11.49
N ALA A 382 -21.68 -10.11 12.77
CA ALA A 382 -22.14 -9.24 13.85
C ALA A 382 -21.47 -7.86 13.78
N GLY A 383 -20.15 -7.83 13.53
CA GLY A 383 -19.40 -6.58 13.33
C GLY A 383 -19.91 -5.76 12.15
N MET A 384 -20.17 -6.38 10.99
CA MET A 384 -20.69 -5.71 9.80
C MET A 384 -22.05 -5.06 10.04
N LEU A 385 -22.98 -5.81 10.63
CA LEU A 385 -24.33 -5.31 10.91
C LEU A 385 -24.28 -4.13 11.87
N GLN A 386 -23.47 -4.23 12.92
CA GLN A 386 -23.19 -3.13 13.85
C GLN A 386 -22.63 -1.89 13.14
N ASP A 387 -21.66 -2.07 12.24
CA ASP A 387 -21.07 -0.95 11.49
C ASP A 387 -22.09 -0.27 10.57
N LEU A 388 -23.04 -1.01 9.99
CA LEU A 388 -24.16 -0.42 9.24
C LEU A 388 -25.12 0.34 10.16
N PHE A 389 -25.55 -0.23 11.28
CA PHE A 389 -26.44 0.45 12.23
C PHE A 389 -25.83 1.75 12.76
N ASN A 390 -24.53 1.77 13.02
CA ASN A 390 -23.82 2.97 13.49
C ASN A 390 -23.78 4.11 12.45
N ARG A 391 -24.20 3.87 11.21
CA ARG A 391 -24.28 4.87 10.12
C ARG A 391 -25.69 5.41 9.90
N LEU A 392 -26.70 4.87 10.57
CA LEU A 392 -28.06 5.40 10.49
C LEU A 392 -28.11 6.86 11.00
N PRO A 393 -28.91 7.73 10.37
CA PRO A 393 -29.29 9.01 10.95
C PRO A 393 -29.81 8.85 12.39
N ALA A 394 -29.64 9.86 13.25
CA ALA A 394 -30.00 9.74 14.67
C ALA A 394 -31.48 9.36 14.89
N ALA A 395 -32.38 9.91 14.07
CA ALA A 395 -33.81 9.59 14.11
C ALA A 395 -34.08 8.10 13.81
N ASP A 396 -33.42 7.55 12.79
CA ASP A 396 -33.59 6.15 12.37
C ASP A 396 -32.85 5.18 13.30
N TYR A 397 -31.75 5.62 13.91
CA TYR A 397 -30.97 4.80 14.82
C TYR A 397 -31.72 4.52 16.12
N ARG A 398 -32.44 5.49 16.70
CA ARG A 398 -33.06 5.35 18.03
C ARG A 398 -33.89 4.05 18.21
N PRO A 399 -34.89 3.73 17.36
CA PRO A 399 -35.66 2.49 17.53
C PRO A 399 -34.81 1.22 17.32
N VAL A 400 -33.77 1.29 16.48
CA VAL A 400 -32.82 0.18 16.27
C VAL A 400 -31.91 0.01 17.48
N GLY A 401 -31.43 1.11 18.04
CA GLY A 401 -30.58 1.17 19.22
C GLY A 401 -31.27 0.55 20.43
N GLU A 402 -32.55 0.82 20.65
CA GLU A 402 -33.34 0.22 21.75
C GLU A 402 -33.37 -1.32 21.64
N LYS A 403 -33.55 -1.84 20.43
CA LYS A 403 -33.52 -3.30 20.17
C LYS A 403 -32.12 -3.89 20.36
N ILE A 404 -31.07 -3.20 19.91
CA ILE A 404 -29.67 -3.61 20.13
C ILE A 404 -29.34 -3.59 21.63
N LEU A 405 -29.73 -2.54 22.34
CA LEU A 405 -29.55 -2.41 23.79
C LEU A 405 -30.22 -3.56 24.54
N SER A 406 -31.46 -3.89 24.18
CA SER A 406 -32.19 -5.04 24.73
C SER A 406 -31.45 -6.35 24.45
N ALA A 407 -31.06 -6.59 23.19
CA ALA A 407 -30.34 -7.80 22.79
C ALA A 407 -29.00 -7.99 23.51
N LEU A 408 -28.24 -6.90 23.72
CA LEU A 408 -26.97 -6.93 24.45
C LEU A 408 -27.15 -7.05 25.96
N SER A 409 -28.19 -6.43 26.52
CA SER A 409 -28.51 -6.52 27.96
C SER A 409 -28.96 -7.92 28.35
N ALA A 410 -29.64 -8.63 27.45
CA ALA A 410 -30.00 -10.04 27.63
C ALA A 410 -28.78 -11.00 27.57
N ARG A 411 -27.59 -10.49 27.23
CA ARG A 411 -26.37 -11.29 27.03
C ARG A 411 -25.17 -10.67 27.77
N PRO A 412 -25.20 -10.59 29.12
CA PRO A 412 -24.13 -9.97 29.90
C PRO A 412 -22.76 -10.65 29.68
N ASP A 413 -22.75 -11.94 29.35
CA ASP A 413 -21.55 -12.76 29.20
C ASP A 413 -20.94 -12.74 27.78
N LEU A 414 -21.61 -12.07 26.83
CA LEU A 414 -21.10 -11.95 25.46
C LEU A 414 -19.69 -11.35 25.49
N LYS A 415 -18.73 -11.95 24.80
CA LYS A 415 -17.36 -11.41 24.81
C LYS A 415 -17.33 -10.03 24.14
N ASN A 416 -16.48 -9.15 24.64
CA ASN A 416 -16.39 -7.77 24.15
C ASN A 416 -15.93 -7.66 22.70
N GLU A 417 -15.20 -8.65 22.19
CA GLU A 417 -14.82 -8.73 20.77
C GLU A 417 -16.00 -8.86 19.79
N PHE A 418 -17.20 -9.17 20.28
CA PHE A 418 -18.43 -9.20 19.49
C PHE A 418 -19.10 -7.85 19.36
N VAL A 419 -18.80 -6.91 20.25
CA VAL A 419 -19.45 -5.59 20.27
C VAL A 419 -18.46 -4.55 19.79
N ARG A 420 -18.80 -3.86 18.69
CA ARG A 420 -17.95 -2.81 18.16
C ARG A 420 -17.91 -1.64 19.15
N PRO A 421 -16.74 -1.05 19.44
CA PRO A 421 -16.66 0.14 20.28
C PRO A 421 -17.56 1.29 19.79
N ALA A 422 -17.66 1.46 18.47
CA ALA A 422 -18.57 2.44 17.87
C ALA A 422 -20.04 2.18 18.20
N THR A 423 -20.45 0.92 18.39
CA THR A 423 -21.81 0.56 18.80
C THR A 423 -22.06 0.94 20.26
N LEU A 424 -21.11 0.68 21.17
CA LEU A 424 -21.21 1.12 22.56
C LEU A 424 -21.28 2.65 22.66
N GLU A 425 -20.45 3.36 21.88
CA GLU A 425 -20.49 4.82 21.79
C GLU A 425 -21.86 5.31 21.29
N ARG A 426 -22.42 4.66 20.25
CA ARG A 426 -23.68 5.05 19.63
C ARG A 426 -24.90 4.77 20.52
N LEU A 427 -24.90 3.68 21.28
CA LEU A 427 -25.97 3.33 22.22
C LEU A 427 -26.20 4.40 23.29
N ALA A 428 -25.20 5.21 23.63
CA ALA A 428 -25.34 6.31 24.57
C ALA A 428 -26.31 7.42 24.11
N GLU A 429 -26.65 7.47 22.83
CA GLU A 429 -27.68 8.39 22.30
C GLU A 429 -29.08 8.05 22.82
N LEU A 430 -29.27 6.85 23.37
CA LEU A 430 -30.49 6.46 24.08
C LEU A 430 -30.56 7.08 25.49
N GLY A 431 -29.47 7.65 26.00
CA GLY A 431 -29.40 8.29 27.32
C GLY A 431 -29.29 7.30 28.47
N LEU A 432 -30.03 7.58 29.56
CA LEU A 432 -29.98 6.79 30.81
C LEU A 432 -30.25 5.28 30.63
N PRO A 433 -31.18 4.82 29.76
CA PRO A 433 -31.38 3.39 29.51
C PRO A 433 -30.12 2.62 29.11
N ALA A 434 -29.14 3.25 28.46
CA ALA A 434 -27.90 2.58 28.05
C ALA A 434 -26.87 2.47 29.18
N LEU A 435 -27.00 3.24 30.26
CA LEU A 435 -26.01 3.33 31.34
C LEU A 435 -25.66 1.97 31.97
N PRO A 436 -26.61 1.10 32.34
CA PRO A 436 -26.29 -0.19 32.96
C PRO A 436 -25.44 -1.09 32.05
N LEU A 437 -25.77 -1.15 30.75
CA LEU A 437 -25.01 -1.94 29.78
C LEU A 437 -23.59 -1.37 29.61
N LEU A 438 -23.45 -0.05 29.49
CA LEU A 438 -22.14 0.59 29.31
C LEU A 438 -21.24 0.41 30.53
N GLU A 439 -21.78 0.55 31.74
CA GLU A 439 -21.06 0.26 32.98
C GLU A 439 -20.61 -1.20 33.02
N HIS A 440 -21.52 -2.14 32.77
CA HIS A 440 -21.19 -3.56 32.75
C HIS A 440 -20.08 -3.86 31.75
N ARG A 441 -20.20 -3.37 30.51
CA ARG A 441 -19.22 -3.61 29.43
C ARG A 441 -17.85 -3.01 29.71
N LEU A 442 -17.81 -1.89 30.42
CA LEU A 442 -16.57 -1.22 30.79
C LEU A 442 -15.77 -2.05 31.80
N PHE A 443 -16.45 -2.67 32.77
CA PHE A 443 -15.80 -3.34 33.91
C PHE A 443 -15.85 -4.87 33.87
N ALA A 444 -16.65 -5.49 32.99
CA ALA A 444 -16.75 -6.94 32.88
C ALA A 444 -15.45 -7.56 32.35
N ASN A 445 -14.68 -8.16 33.25
CA ASN A 445 -13.52 -9.03 32.99
C ASN A 445 -12.50 -8.46 32.00
N ARG A 446 -12.03 -7.23 32.21
CA ARG A 446 -11.03 -6.61 31.33
C ARG A 446 -9.74 -6.21 32.05
N VAL A 447 -8.63 -6.52 31.38
CA VAL A 447 -7.31 -5.92 31.64
C VAL A 447 -7.23 -4.48 31.10
N ARG A 448 -8.12 -4.11 30.15
CA ARG A 448 -8.12 -2.80 29.47
C ARG A 448 -9.54 -2.26 29.29
N LEU A 449 -9.74 -0.98 29.56
CA LEU A 449 -11.03 -0.31 29.32
C LEU A 449 -11.47 -0.37 27.85
N ASP A 450 -12.78 -0.34 27.60
CA ASP A 450 -13.34 -0.18 26.25
C ASP A 450 -13.47 1.30 25.91
N SER A 451 -12.80 1.76 24.84
CA SER A 451 -12.90 3.17 24.46
C SER A 451 -14.31 3.57 24.03
N GLY A 452 -15.06 2.64 23.43
CA GLY A 452 -16.46 2.85 23.05
C GLY A 452 -17.37 3.01 24.27
N ALA A 453 -17.20 2.17 25.29
CA ALA A 453 -17.97 2.29 26.53
C ALA A 453 -17.64 3.59 27.27
N VAL A 454 -16.35 3.96 27.38
CA VAL A 454 -15.94 5.23 28.02
C VAL A 454 -16.54 6.44 27.28
N LEU A 455 -16.44 6.46 25.94
CA LEU A 455 -17.05 7.52 25.13
C LEU A 455 -18.58 7.54 25.26
N GLY A 456 -19.23 6.38 25.33
CA GLY A 456 -20.66 6.29 25.57
C GLY A 456 -21.04 6.89 26.93
N LEU A 457 -20.32 6.56 28.00
CA LEU A 457 -20.55 7.14 29.33
C LEU A 457 -20.32 8.65 29.34
N CYS A 458 -19.29 9.14 28.64
CA CYS A 458 -19.06 10.57 28.44
C CYS A 458 -20.26 11.27 27.79
N LYS A 459 -20.87 10.65 26.77
CA LYS A 459 -22.06 11.20 26.09
C LYS A 459 -23.25 11.30 27.04
N ILE A 460 -23.46 10.30 27.91
CA ILE A 460 -24.47 10.35 28.97
C ILE A 460 -24.20 11.51 29.95
N GLY A 461 -22.94 11.78 30.28
CA GLY A 461 -22.54 12.94 31.07
C GLY A 461 -22.73 12.75 32.58
N THR A 462 -23.21 13.79 33.28
CA THR A 462 -23.32 13.83 34.76
C THR A 462 -23.95 12.58 35.41
N PRO A 463 -25.00 11.94 34.85
CA PRO A 463 -25.55 10.72 35.44
C PRO A 463 -24.56 9.55 35.54
N ALA A 464 -23.54 9.50 34.68
CA ALA A 464 -22.49 8.49 34.72
C ALA A 464 -21.30 8.88 35.64
N SER A 465 -21.32 10.07 36.26
CA SER A 465 -20.20 10.60 37.07
C SER A 465 -19.84 9.76 38.28
N ARG A 466 -20.76 8.90 38.77
CA ARG A 466 -20.47 7.93 39.84
C ARG A 466 -19.37 6.92 39.47
N LEU A 467 -19.10 6.76 38.17
CA LEU A 467 -18.08 5.84 37.65
C LEU A 467 -16.69 6.49 37.53
N ALA A 468 -16.57 7.80 37.76
CA ALA A 468 -15.35 8.56 37.49
C ALA A 468 -14.12 8.03 38.23
N GLY A 469 -14.25 7.73 39.53
CA GLY A 469 -13.16 7.18 40.35
C GLY A 469 -12.68 5.85 39.79
N ARG A 470 -13.61 4.89 39.60
CA ARG A 470 -13.30 3.57 39.03
C ARG A 470 -12.65 3.64 37.65
N ILE A 471 -13.07 4.57 36.79
CA ILE A 471 -12.45 4.79 35.48
C ILE A 471 -11.01 5.31 35.63
N ALA A 472 -10.80 6.32 36.49
CA ALA A 472 -9.49 6.90 36.72
C ALA A 472 -8.52 5.86 37.31
N ASP A 473 -8.98 5.11 38.33
CA ASP A 473 -8.20 4.06 38.98
C ASP A 473 -7.79 2.97 37.98
N ALA A 474 -8.70 2.54 37.11
CA ALA A 474 -8.40 1.53 36.09
C ALA A 474 -7.34 2.01 35.07
N VAL A 475 -7.33 3.30 34.71
CA VAL A 475 -6.29 3.88 33.84
C VAL A 475 -4.96 3.96 34.59
N LEU A 476 -4.96 4.49 35.82
CA LEU A 476 -3.75 4.66 36.63
C LEU A 476 -3.09 3.32 36.97
N ALA A 477 -3.89 2.28 37.25
CA ALA A 477 -3.40 0.95 37.58
C ALA A 477 -2.64 0.26 36.43
N THR A 478 -2.84 0.69 35.18
CA THR A 478 -2.19 0.06 34.01
C THR A 478 -0.80 0.65 33.67
N GLN A 479 -0.25 1.52 34.54
CA GLN A 479 1.16 1.97 34.59
C GLN A 479 1.85 2.14 33.22
N GLY A 480 1.35 3.06 32.39
CA GLY A 480 2.00 3.44 31.12
C GLY A 480 1.66 2.56 29.91
N ASN A 481 0.88 1.48 30.07
CA ASN A 481 0.38 0.69 28.94
C ASN A 481 -0.92 1.24 28.31
N VAL A 482 -1.41 2.38 28.80
CA VAL A 482 -2.57 3.06 28.21
C VAL A 482 -2.10 3.88 27.04
N GLY A 483 -2.47 3.47 25.83
CA GLY A 483 -2.22 4.28 24.64
C GLY A 483 -2.81 5.68 24.81
N ARG A 484 -2.08 6.69 24.33
CA ARG A 484 -2.44 8.12 24.41
C ARG A 484 -3.89 8.43 24.05
N ASP A 485 -4.46 7.73 23.07
CA ASP A 485 -5.86 7.91 22.66
C ASP A 485 -6.86 7.54 23.75
N MET A 486 -6.61 6.47 24.51
CA MET A 486 -7.48 6.08 25.62
C MET A 486 -7.34 7.03 26.81
N ALA A 487 -6.11 7.44 27.14
CA ALA A 487 -5.89 8.45 28.19
C ALA A 487 -6.64 9.74 27.87
N PHE A 488 -6.59 10.19 26.61
CA PHE A 488 -7.31 11.36 26.14
C PHE A 488 -8.85 11.21 26.22
N VAL A 489 -9.38 10.04 25.84
CA VAL A 489 -10.81 9.73 25.94
C VAL A 489 -11.29 9.78 27.40
N VAL A 490 -10.53 9.20 28.32
CA VAL A 490 -10.86 9.23 29.76
C VAL A 490 -10.74 10.65 30.31
N TYR A 491 -9.71 11.40 29.93
CA TYR A 491 -9.53 12.79 30.32
C TYR A 491 -10.78 13.63 30.00
N ILE A 492 -11.27 13.58 28.75
CA ILE A 492 -12.49 14.28 28.33
C ILE A 492 -13.71 13.80 29.11
N THR A 493 -13.81 12.49 29.34
CA THR A 493 -14.91 11.90 30.09
C THR A 493 -14.98 12.44 31.52
N LEU A 494 -13.84 12.55 32.20
CA LEU A 494 -13.76 13.10 33.56
C LEU A 494 -14.12 14.59 33.60
N LEU A 495 -13.72 15.38 32.60
CA LEU A 495 -14.15 16.78 32.48
C LEU A 495 -15.67 16.89 32.31
N ARG A 496 -16.26 16.07 31.43
CA ARG A 496 -17.73 15.97 31.23
C ARG A 496 -18.47 15.49 32.48
N PHE A 497 -17.82 14.73 33.35
CA PHE A 497 -18.36 14.32 34.65
C PHE A 497 -18.22 15.38 35.75
N GLY A 498 -17.53 16.49 35.48
CA GLY A 498 -17.23 17.52 36.49
C GLY A 498 -16.19 17.05 37.50
N ARG A 499 -15.30 16.13 37.10
CA ARG A 499 -14.22 15.57 37.94
C ARG A 499 -12.87 16.09 37.48
N VAL A 500 -12.75 17.42 37.45
CA VAL A 500 -11.56 18.14 36.97
C VAL A 500 -10.30 17.69 37.70
N HIS A 501 -10.36 17.48 39.01
CA HIS A 501 -9.23 16.99 39.80
C HIS A 501 -8.68 15.64 39.29
N LEU A 502 -9.54 14.65 38.99
CA LEU A 502 -9.11 13.37 38.42
C LEU A 502 -8.57 13.53 37.00
N ALA A 503 -9.17 14.41 36.21
CA ALA A 503 -8.70 14.72 34.87
C ALA A 503 -7.27 15.29 34.91
N GLU A 504 -6.99 16.21 35.83
CA GLU A 504 -5.66 16.82 36.00
C GLU A 504 -4.61 15.80 36.48
N VAL A 505 -4.97 14.84 37.33
CA VAL A 505 -4.08 13.72 37.70
C VAL A 505 -3.71 12.87 36.48
N LEU A 506 -4.64 12.64 35.55
CA LEU A 506 -4.31 11.93 34.31
C LEU A 506 -3.48 12.79 33.34
N ARG A 507 -3.72 14.11 33.32
CA ARG A 507 -2.99 15.05 32.46
C ARG A 507 -1.52 15.17 32.85
N SER A 508 -1.21 15.14 34.14
CA SER A 508 0.18 15.16 34.64
C SER A 508 0.94 13.86 34.37
N GLY A 509 0.26 12.82 33.89
CA GLY A 509 0.91 11.61 33.38
C GLY A 509 1.67 11.88 32.07
N LYS A 510 2.79 11.18 31.90
CA LYS A 510 3.72 11.27 30.76
C LYS A 510 3.06 11.28 29.37
N GLU A 511 1.90 10.62 29.23
CA GLU A 511 1.18 10.50 27.96
C GLU A 511 0.46 11.77 27.50
N LEU A 512 -0.05 12.58 28.43
CA LEU A 512 -0.87 13.77 28.13
C LEU A 512 -0.19 15.08 28.49
N GLU A 513 0.89 15.05 29.27
CA GLU A 513 1.62 16.24 29.72
C GLU A 513 2.08 17.14 28.55
N THR A 514 2.50 16.52 27.45
CA THR A 514 2.95 17.21 26.23
C THR A 514 1.83 17.45 25.21
N ASP A 515 0.59 17.03 25.50
CA ASP A 515 -0.52 17.13 24.56
C ASP A 515 -1.18 18.51 24.62
N THR A 516 -0.73 19.40 23.73
CA THR A 516 -1.29 20.75 23.55
C THR A 516 -2.80 20.75 23.25
N ILE A 517 -3.35 19.65 22.73
CA ILE A 517 -4.79 19.49 22.49
C ILE A 517 -5.52 19.33 23.81
N ALA A 518 -5.02 18.49 24.71
CA ALA A 518 -5.64 18.26 26.02
C ALA A 518 -5.76 19.58 26.81
N ALA A 519 -4.70 20.40 26.82
CA ALA A 519 -4.69 21.71 27.47
C ALA A 519 -5.67 22.72 26.85
N ARG A 520 -5.94 22.64 25.54
CA ARG A 520 -6.94 23.48 24.85
C ARG A 520 -8.37 23.00 25.15
N VAL A 521 -8.55 21.69 25.17
CA VAL A 521 -9.82 21.01 25.45
C VAL A 521 -10.27 21.26 26.89
N ALA A 522 -9.35 21.21 27.86
CA ALA A 522 -9.58 21.43 29.29
C ALA A 522 -10.39 22.70 29.60
N ARG A 523 -10.10 23.78 28.88
CA ARG A 523 -10.72 25.10 29.12
C ARG A 523 -12.14 25.20 28.59
N LYS A 524 -12.58 24.25 27.77
CA LYS A 524 -13.81 24.35 26.97
C LYS A 524 -14.83 23.27 27.30
N ILE A 525 -14.41 22.18 27.94
CA ILE A 525 -15.31 21.10 28.31
C ILE A 525 -15.77 21.28 29.76
N THR A 526 -17.09 21.34 29.93
CA THR A 526 -17.77 21.36 31.22
C THR A 526 -18.82 20.24 31.24
N PRO A 527 -19.44 19.96 32.40
CA PRO A 527 -20.58 19.04 32.46
C PRO A 527 -21.78 19.45 31.59
N ALA A 528 -21.86 20.72 31.18
CA ALA A 528 -22.91 21.23 30.30
C ALA A 528 -22.55 21.18 28.80
N SER A 529 -21.32 20.81 28.44
CA SER A 529 -20.92 20.72 27.03
C SER A 529 -21.75 19.69 26.24
N SER A 530 -21.93 19.92 24.93
CA SER A 530 -22.62 18.97 24.04
C SER A 530 -22.00 17.56 24.13
N PRO A 531 -22.81 16.48 24.07
CA PRO A 531 -22.30 15.11 23.92
C PRO A 531 -21.34 14.92 22.73
N ASP A 532 -21.39 15.78 21.71
CA ASP A 532 -20.52 15.72 20.53
C ASP A 532 -19.03 15.97 20.84
N VAL A 533 -18.71 16.51 22.02
CA VAL A 533 -17.31 16.65 22.48
C VAL A 533 -16.72 15.29 22.89
N CYS A 534 -17.55 14.27 23.12
CA CYS A 534 -17.14 12.92 23.48
C CYS A 534 -16.77 12.12 22.23
N VAL A 535 -15.61 12.42 21.65
CA VAL A 535 -15.04 11.72 20.49
C VAL A 535 -13.57 11.36 20.73
N SER A 536 -13.04 10.41 19.95
CA SER A 536 -11.62 10.04 20.01
C SER A 536 -10.69 11.19 19.59
N ARG A 537 -9.43 11.13 20.02
CA ARG A 537 -8.39 12.13 19.74
C ARG A 537 -8.25 12.46 18.25
N GLY A 538 -8.24 11.45 17.38
CA GLY A 538 -8.18 11.64 15.93
C GLY A 538 -9.38 12.39 15.34
N ARG A 539 -10.58 12.27 15.94
CA ARG A 539 -11.77 13.02 15.54
C ARG A 539 -11.75 14.46 16.07
N TRP A 540 -11.13 14.70 17.23
CA TRP A 540 -10.97 16.05 17.78
C TRP A 540 -10.20 16.99 16.86
N HIS A 541 -9.14 16.53 16.20
CA HIS A 541 -8.46 17.35 15.19
C HIS A 541 -9.37 17.83 14.06
N LYS A 542 -10.33 16.99 13.66
CA LYS A 542 -11.32 17.35 12.64
C LYS A 542 -12.38 18.31 13.20
N LEU A 543 -12.78 18.11 14.46
CA LEU A 543 -13.73 18.97 15.14
C LEU A 543 -13.18 20.40 15.29
N LEU A 544 -11.97 20.56 15.83
CA LEU A 544 -11.30 21.87 15.99
C LEU A 544 -11.22 22.65 14.67
N ARG A 545 -10.88 21.95 13.56
CA ARG A 545 -10.84 22.56 12.22
C ARG A 545 -12.21 23.02 11.73
N LYS A 546 -13.30 22.32 12.09
CA LYS A 546 -14.66 22.66 11.65
C LYS A 546 -15.28 23.77 12.48
N THR A 547 -15.06 23.75 13.79
CA THR A 547 -15.77 24.63 14.72
C THR A 547 -14.97 25.88 15.09
N GLY A 548 -13.72 26.02 14.62
CA GLY A 548 -12.84 27.14 14.96
C GLY A 548 -12.48 27.17 16.46
N ILE A 549 -12.63 26.02 17.12
CA ILE A 549 -12.35 25.84 18.56
C ILE A 549 -10.85 25.64 18.78
#